data_AF-Q4DLS5-F1
#
_entry.id   AF-Q4DLS5-F1
#
_cell.length_a   1.000
_cell.length_b   1.000
_cell.length_c   1.000
_cell.angle_alpha   90.00
_cell.angle_beta   90.00
_cell.angle_gamma   90.00
#
_symmetry.space_group_name_H-M   'P 1'
#
loop_
_entity.id
_entity.type
_entity.pdbx_description
1 polymer ?
#
loop_
_entity_poly.entity_id
_entity_poly.type
_entity_poly.pdbx_seq_one_letter_code
_entity_poly.pdbx_strand_id
1 'polypeptide(L)'
;MSTAPGGAVDDEIQSRLSKLSVYKRAEYHCVEGIAALRESLRDVVRLEGEESGTNDHGASKAVQNSSGSTSGGGGRAELAKARQAARRAHQQLDKLAKEAQRAARREDGGCDADMKELMRHVESAKRWYRECFRVVPPIEGGYERQGDTGGAPGLDDDLHARQCTQHGATSMTTPLLAANFNDNSNIHNGRDGVTNSRNASVTAPQPTVSDEEFLLFLDQVRRNDELADVALDRISHGLSRLHENALNVTSELRTQEGLLVAVEEKVETTHAKLSVLNKRLRKFLAEKNKCDCFMYAFCCALLLGVVAAIAVLLKK
;
A
#
# COMPACT_ATOMS: atom_id res chain seq x y z
N MET A 1 -11.97 -38.05 -4.82
CA MET A 1 -12.51 -37.45 -3.59
C MET A 1 -11.35 -37.16 -2.66
N SER A 2 -10.63 -36.05 -2.89
CA SER A 2 -9.57 -35.59 -1.98
C SER A 2 -10.18 -34.52 -1.09
N THR A 3 -10.73 -34.91 0.04
CA THR A 3 -11.01 -33.96 1.13
C THR A 3 -9.65 -33.44 1.61
N ALA A 4 -9.26 -32.27 1.12
CA ALA A 4 -8.04 -31.62 1.57
C ALA A 4 -8.10 -31.49 3.11
N PRO A 5 -7.01 -31.79 3.83
CA PRO A 5 -6.99 -31.79 5.30
C PRO A 5 -7.40 -30.45 5.94
N GLY A 6 -7.40 -29.35 5.17
CA GLY A 6 -7.88 -28.04 5.63
C GLY A 6 -9.38 -28.00 5.92
N GLY A 7 -10.23 -28.65 5.11
CA GLY A 7 -11.69 -28.52 5.26
C GLY A 7 -12.22 -29.03 6.60
N ALA A 8 -11.66 -30.12 7.12
CA ALA A 8 -12.06 -30.65 8.42
C ALA A 8 -11.66 -29.73 9.60
N VAL A 9 -10.51 -29.05 9.48
CA VAL A 9 -10.06 -28.08 10.48
C VAL A 9 -10.92 -26.82 10.43
N ASP A 10 -11.24 -26.35 9.23
CA ASP A 10 -12.11 -25.20 9.02
C ASP A 10 -13.51 -25.46 9.61
N ASP A 11 -14.08 -26.65 9.40
CA ASP A 11 -15.37 -27.06 9.96
C ASP A 11 -15.34 -27.08 11.51
N GLU A 12 -14.24 -27.58 12.11
CA GLU A 12 -14.07 -27.56 13.57
C GLU A 12 -14.02 -26.12 14.10
N ILE A 13 -13.25 -25.24 13.44
CA ILE A 13 -13.14 -23.82 13.80
C ILE A 13 -14.52 -23.16 13.72
N GLN A 14 -15.29 -23.40 12.65
CA GLN A 14 -16.67 -22.88 12.52
C GLN A 14 -17.58 -23.38 13.65
N SER A 15 -17.49 -24.66 14.00
CA SER A 15 -18.24 -25.22 15.12
C SER A 15 -17.91 -24.54 16.45
N ARG A 16 -16.64 -24.16 16.67
CA ARG A 16 -16.20 -23.47 17.89
C ARG A 16 -16.63 -22.00 17.88
N LEU A 17 -16.51 -21.32 16.74
CA LEU A 17 -16.95 -19.93 16.54
C LEU A 17 -18.46 -19.75 16.72
N SER A 18 -19.26 -20.78 16.38
CA SER A 18 -20.70 -20.76 16.59
C SER A 18 -21.10 -20.69 18.08
N LYS A 19 -20.25 -21.20 18.98
CA LYS A 19 -20.46 -21.21 20.43
C LYS A 19 -20.03 -19.92 21.12
N LEU A 20 -19.22 -19.10 20.45
CA LEU A 20 -18.68 -17.84 20.98
C LEU A 20 -19.67 -16.68 20.82
N SER A 21 -19.47 -15.64 21.63
CA SER A 21 -20.24 -14.40 21.52
C SER A 21 -20.04 -13.74 20.15
N VAL A 22 -21.00 -12.89 19.78
CA VAL A 22 -21.00 -12.23 18.46
C VAL A 22 -19.75 -11.36 18.31
N TYR A 23 -19.33 -10.65 19.36
CA TYR A 23 -18.07 -9.90 19.34
C TYR A 23 -16.86 -10.81 19.18
N LYS A 24 -16.72 -11.89 19.97
CA LYS A 24 -15.56 -12.79 19.89
C LYS A 24 -15.43 -13.48 18.53
N ARG A 25 -16.56 -13.77 17.86
CA ARG A 25 -16.56 -14.25 16.47
C ARG A 25 -16.06 -13.19 15.49
N ALA A 26 -16.52 -11.95 15.63
CA ALA A 26 -16.07 -10.84 14.79
C ALA A 26 -14.58 -10.48 15.04
N GLU A 27 -14.13 -10.56 16.28
CA GLU A 27 -12.72 -10.41 16.67
C GLU A 27 -11.86 -11.46 15.97
N TYR A 28 -12.24 -12.73 16.02
CA TYR A 28 -11.53 -13.81 15.33
C TYR A 28 -11.39 -13.54 13.83
N HIS A 29 -12.50 -13.24 13.13
CA HIS A 29 -12.44 -12.94 11.71
C HIS A 29 -11.61 -11.69 11.40
N CYS A 30 -11.64 -10.67 12.26
CA CYS A 30 -10.79 -9.49 12.10
C CYS A 30 -9.30 -9.86 12.22
N VAL A 31 -8.92 -10.67 13.22
CA VAL A 31 -7.55 -11.16 13.40
C VAL A 31 -7.10 -12.04 12.22
N GLU A 32 -7.97 -12.92 11.72
CA GLU A 32 -7.75 -13.70 10.50
C GLU A 32 -7.53 -12.80 9.28
N GLY A 33 -8.35 -11.74 9.13
CA GLY A 33 -8.17 -10.73 8.08
C GLY A 33 -6.85 -9.96 8.21
N ILE A 34 -6.39 -9.65 9.43
CA ILE A 34 -5.07 -9.06 9.68
C ILE A 34 -3.97 -10.01 9.25
N ALA A 35 -4.09 -11.31 9.58
CA ALA A 35 -3.10 -12.32 9.20
C ALA A 35 -3.01 -12.45 7.68
N ALA A 36 -4.15 -12.54 6.99
CA ALA A 36 -4.23 -12.61 5.53
C ALA A 36 -3.63 -11.36 4.86
N LEU A 37 -3.90 -10.16 5.39
CA LEU A 37 -3.27 -8.93 4.89
C LEU A 37 -1.75 -8.99 5.06
N ARG A 38 -1.26 -9.36 6.25
CA ARG A 38 0.18 -9.46 6.51
C ARG A 38 0.86 -10.51 5.63
N GLU A 39 0.20 -11.63 5.35
CA GLU A 39 0.69 -12.65 4.42
C GLU A 39 0.81 -12.10 3.00
N SER A 40 -0.26 -11.49 2.49
CA SER A 40 -0.21 -10.87 1.16
C SER A 40 0.84 -9.77 1.02
N LEU A 41 1.13 -9.01 2.10
CA LEU A 41 2.20 -8.02 2.11
C LEU A 41 3.59 -8.65 2.11
N ARG A 42 3.80 -9.76 2.85
CA ARG A 42 5.05 -10.54 2.78
C ARG A 42 5.30 -11.06 1.37
N ASP A 43 4.25 -11.54 0.70
CA ASP A 43 4.36 -12.01 -0.68
C ASP A 43 4.76 -10.89 -1.64
N VAL A 44 4.18 -9.69 -1.47
CA VAL A 44 4.58 -8.51 -2.26
C VAL A 44 6.05 -8.17 -2.02
N VAL A 45 6.49 -8.06 -0.77
CA VAL A 45 7.88 -7.72 -0.43
C VAL A 45 8.86 -8.78 -0.94
N ARG A 46 8.51 -10.07 -0.82
CA ARG A 46 9.32 -11.18 -1.35
C ARG A 46 9.51 -11.06 -2.86
N LEU A 47 8.41 -10.87 -3.60
CA LEU A 47 8.44 -10.79 -5.06
C LEU A 47 9.12 -9.51 -5.57
N GLU A 48 9.01 -8.40 -4.83
CA GLU A 48 9.73 -7.15 -5.15
C GLU A 48 11.25 -7.28 -4.92
N GLY A 49 11.67 -8.05 -3.91
CA GLY A 49 13.07 -8.40 -3.68
C GLY A 49 13.64 -9.29 -4.77
N GLU A 50 12.87 -10.28 -5.24
CA GLU A 50 13.24 -11.16 -6.35
C GLU A 50 13.36 -10.40 -7.69
N GLU A 51 12.50 -9.41 -7.95
CA GLU A 51 12.59 -8.54 -9.13
C GLU A 51 13.86 -7.66 -9.08
N SER A 52 14.17 -7.07 -7.92
CA SER A 52 15.31 -6.15 -7.75
C SER A 52 16.67 -6.87 -7.77
N GLY A 53 16.75 -8.10 -7.24
CA GLY A 53 18.00 -8.87 -7.14
C GLY A 53 18.58 -9.36 -8.47
N THR A 54 17.89 -9.16 -9.60
CA THR A 54 18.42 -9.54 -10.93
C THR A 54 19.42 -8.54 -11.52
N ASN A 55 19.55 -7.34 -10.95
CA ASN A 55 20.32 -6.26 -11.58
C ASN A 55 21.62 -5.86 -10.87
N ASP A 56 22.03 -6.51 -9.77
CA ASP A 56 23.24 -6.11 -9.06
C ASP A 56 24.30 -7.23 -8.98
N HIS A 57 25.38 -7.02 -9.72
CA HIS A 57 26.70 -7.66 -9.70
C HIS A 57 26.84 -9.21 -9.76
N GLY A 58 27.37 -9.66 -10.91
CA GLY A 58 28.74 -10.18 -10.95
C GLY A 58 29.07 -11.45 -10.16
N ALA A 59 29.27 -12.53 -10.93
CA ALA A 59 30.25 -13.59 -10.70
C ALA A 59 30.03 -14.60 -9.55
N SER A 60 29.96 -15.87 -9.99
CA SER A 60 30.52 -17.04 -9.27
C SER A 60 29.66 -17.71 -8.19
N LYS A 61 28.55 -18.32 -8.61
CA LYS A 61 28.28 -19.75 -8.34
C LYS A 61 27.14 -20.27 -9.20
N ALA A 62 27.45 -20.46 -10.48
CA ALA A 62 26.69 -21.34 -11.35
C ALA A 62 26.95 -22.79 -10.90
N VAL A 63 26.20 -23.26 -9.89
CA VAL A 63 25.95 -24.69 -9.72
C VAL A 63 24.63 -24.96 -10.41
N GLN A 64 24.77 -25.66 -11.54
CA GLN A 64 23.74 -26.11 -12.45
C GLN A 64 22.55 -26.72 -11.70
N ASN A 65 21.37 -26.11 -11.90
CA ASN A 65 20.17 -26.88 -12.15
C ASN A 65 19.42 -26.21 -13.30
N SER A 66 19.63 -26.80 -14.46
CA SER A 66 19.07 -26.44 -15.75
C SER A 66 17.62 -26.88 -15.86
N SER A 67 16.68 -25.93 -15.79
CA SER A 67 15.37 -26.06 -16.44
C SER A 67 14.69 -24.69 -16.61
N GLY A 68 14.64 -24.19 -17.84
CA GLY A 68 13.57 -23.31 -18.32
C GLY A 68 13.68 -21.81 -18.03
N SER A 69 14.58 -21.13 -18.73
CA SER A 69 14.63 -19.66 -18.84
C SER A 69 13.46 -19.12 -19.67
N THR A 70 12.27 -19.04 -19.07
CA THR A 70 11.14 -18.20 -19.53
C THR A 70 10.47 -17.41 -18.38
N SER A 71 11.05 -17.39 -17.18
CA SER A 71 10.37 -16.92 -15.96
C SER A 71 10.29 -15.40 -15.75
N GLY A 72 10.88 -14.58 -16.63
CA GLY A 72 10.84 -13.11 -16.48
C GLY A 72 9.42 -12.52 -16.52
N GLY A 73 8.51 -13.12 -17.31
CA GLY A 73 7.10 -12.73 -17.35
C GLY A 73 6.27 -13.25 -16.17
N GLY A 74 6.68 -14.38 -15.59
CA GLY A 74 5.99 -15.01 -14.46
C GLY A 74 6.07 -14.17 -13.19
N GLY A 75 7.28 -13.70 -12.84
CA GLY A 75 7.50 -12.91 -11.62
C GLY A 75 6.69 -11.61 -11.58
N ARG A 76 6.64 -10.86 -12.69
CA ARG A 76 5.85 -9.62 -12.77
C ARG A 76 4.33 -9.88 -12.70
N ALA A 77 3.85 -10.94 -13.35
CA ALA A 77 2.45 -11.35 -13.26
C ALA A 77 2.08 -11.82 -11.84
N GLU A 78 2.98 -12.55 -11.18
CA GLU A 78 2.83 -12.99 -9.79
C GLU A 78 2.83 -11.79 -8.83
N LEU A 79 3.75 -10.84 -9.01
CA LEU A 79 3.78 -9.61 -8.23
C LEU A 79 2.50 -8.78 -8.41
N ALA A 80 1.99 -8.66 -9.64
CA ALA A 80 0.73 -7.99 -9.91
C ALA A 80 -0.44 -8.69 -9.19
N LYS A 81 -0.46 -10.03 -9.19
CA LYS A 81 -1.45 -10.83 -8.47
C LYS A 81 -1.34 -10.65 -6.95
N ALA A 82 -0.13 -10.64 -6.40
CA ALA A 82 0.13 -10.43 -4.98
C ALA A 82 -0.33 -9.02 -4.54
N ARG A 83 -0.03 -7.98 -5.34
CA ARG A 83 -0.53 -6.62 -5.09
C ARG A 83 -2.05 -6.54 -5.15
N GLN A 84 -2.69 -7.24 -6.09
CA GLN A 84 -4.16 -7.31 -6.14
C GLN A 84 -4.73 -8.06 -4.92
N ALA A 85 -4.08 -9.13 -4.47
CA ALA A 85 -4.47 -9.87 -3.27
C ALA A 85 -4.37 -8.98 -2.02
N ALA A 86 -3.29 -8.23 -1.86
CA ALA A 86 -3.11 -7.27 -0.76
C ALA A 86 -4.21 -6.19 -0.75
N ARG A 87 -4.59 -5.65 -1.91
CA ARG A 87 -5.72 -4.70 -2.02
C ARG A 87 -7.05 -5.32 -1.59
N ARG A 88 -7.33 -6.54 -2.02
CA ARG A 88 -8.56 -7.27 -1.63
C ARG A 88 -8.57 -7.56 -0.12
N ALA A 89 -7.45 -8.00 0.43
CA ALA A 89 -7.29 -8.27 1.85
C ALA A 89 -7.48 -6.99 2.69
N HIS A 90 -6.93 -5.85 2.23
CA HIS A 90 -7.12 -4.55 2.87
C HIS A 90 -8.59 -4.13 2.91
N GLN A 91 -9.30 -4.23 1.77
CA GLN A 91 -10.74 -3.94 1.70
C GLN A 91 -11.57 -4.87 2.58
N GLN A 92 -11.20 -6.15 2.66
CA GLN A 92 -11.87 -7.13 3.52
C GLN A 92 -11.64 -6.80 5.00
N LEU A 93 -10.42 -6.43 5.38
CA LEU A 93 -10.09 -6.01 6.74
C LEU A 93 -10.92 -4.79 7.17
N ASP A 94 -11.14 -3.81 6.29
CA ASP A 94 -11.99 -2.66 6.59
C ASP A 94 -13.44 -3.03 6.86
N LYS A 95 -13.98 -4.02 6.13
CA LYS A 95 -15.33 -4.55 6.37
C LYS A 95 -15.40 -5.25 7.72
N LEU A 96 -14.44 -6.14 7.99
CA LEU A 96 -14.37 -6.91 9.22
C LEU A 96 -14.15 -6.04 10.46
N ALA A 97 -13.30 -5.01 10.37
CA ALA A 97 -13.11 -4.04 11.45
C ALA A 97 -14.41 -3.28 11.77
N LYS A 98 -15.16 -2.86 10.75
CA LYS A 98 -16.49 -2.23 10.92
C LYS A 98 -17.52 -3.20 11.50
N GLU A 99 -17.44 -4.49 11.18
CA GLU A 99 -18.31 -5.52 11.76
C GLU A 99 -17.96 -5.78 13.23
N ALA A 100 -16.68 -5.89 13.57
CA ALA A 100 -16.22 -6.01 14.96
C ALA A 100 -16.65 -4.79 15.78
N GLN A 101 -16.48 -3.57 15.26
CA GLN A 101 -16.92 -2.35 15.94
C GLN A 101 -18.44 -2.30 16.14
N ARG A 102 -19.22 -2.82 15.18
CA ARG A 102 -20.68 -2.94 15.32
C ARG A 102 -21.08 -4.03 16.32
N ALA A 103 -20.34 -5.13 16.38
CA ALA A 103 -20.58 -6.22 17.31
C ALA A 103 -20.29 -5.80 18.75
N ALA A 104 -19.18 -5.10 19.01
CA ALA A 104 -18.87 -4.58 20.35
C ALA A 104 -19.93 -3.60 20.86
N ARG A 105 -20.47 -2.73 19.99
CA ARG A 105 -21.58 -1.83 20.38
C ARG A 105 -22.87 -2.55 20.76
N ARG A 106 -23.04 -3.81 20.37
CA ARG A 106 -24.21 -4.63 20.74
C ARG A 106 -23.98 -5.42 22.01
N GLU A 107 -22.73 -5.52 22.46
CA GLU A 107 -22.33 -6.31 23.62
C GLU A 107 -21.98 -5.32 24.74
N ASP A 108 -22.93 -5.05 25.64
CA ASP A 108 -22.83 -4.04 26.72
C ASP A 108 -21.78 -4.38 27.82
N GLY A 109 -20.80 -5.24 27.54
CA GLY A 109 -19.87 -5.76 28.54
C GLY A 109 -18.42 -5.67 28.09
N GLY A 110 -17.58 -5.00 28.90
CA GLY A 110 -16.13 -5.20 29.12
C GLY A 110 -15.16 -5.27 27.92
N CYS A 111 -15.65 -5.31 26.69
CA CYS A 111 -14.89 -5.57 25.47
C CYS A 111 -14.21 -4.31 24.93
N ASP A 112 -14.40 -3.16 25.56
CA ASP A 112 -13.76 -1.90 25.15
C ASP A 112 -12.23 -2.00 25.14
N ALA A 113 -11.64 -2.71 26.10
CA ALA A 113 -10.20 -2.93 26.16
C ALA A 113 -9.73 -3.83 25.00
N ASP A 114 -10.39 -4.96 24.80
CA ASP A 114 -10.12 -5.90 23.70
C ASP A 114 -10.31 -5.22 22.33
N MET A 115 -11.34 -4.38 22.18
CA MET A 115 -11.63 -3.62 20.98
C MET A 115 -10.53 -2.60 20.68
N LYS A 116 -10.07 -1.85 21.69
CA LYS A 116 -8.96 -0.91 21.52
C LYS A 116 -7.69 -1.63 21.07
N GLU A 117 -7.41 -2.80 21.65
CA GLU A 117 -6.26 -3.60 21.27
C GLU A 117 -6.40 -4.18 19.85
N LEU A 118 -7.58 -4.68 19.48
CA LEU A 118 -7.86 -5.13 18.12
C LEU A 118 -7.66 -4.00 17.11
N MET A 119 -8.19 -2.82 17.37
CA MET A 119 -8.03 -1.65 16.49
C MET A 119 -6.57 -1.20 16.40
N ARG A 120 -5.77 -1.33 17.48
CA ARG A 120 -4.32 -1.11 17.45
C ARG A 120 -3.63 -2.06 16.46
N HIS A 121 -4.03 -3.33 16.43
CA HIS A 121 -3.52 -4.29 15.45
C HIS A 121 -3.98 -4.01 14.03
N VAL A 122 -5.23 -3.60 13.83
CA VAL A 122 -5.76 -3.16 12.52
C VAL A 122 -4.96 -1.97 12.00
N GLU A 123 -4.74 -0.94 12.80
CA GLU A 123 -3.99 0.25 12.39
C GLU A 123 -2.51 -0.04 12.16
N SER A 124 -1.91 -0.94 12.93
CA SER A 124 -0.56 -1.46 12.67
C SER A 124 -0.46 -2.14 11.31
N ALA A 125 -1.43 -3.01 10.97
CA ALA A 125 -1.46 -3.70 9.69
C ALA A 125 -1.73 -2.73 8.51
N LYS A 126 -2.63 -1.76 8.70
CA LYS A 126 -2.87 -0.69 7.71
C LYS A 126 -1.66 0.21 7.52
N ARG A 127 -0.91 0.53 8.58
CA ARG A 127 0.34 1.28 8.48
C ARG A 127 1.34 0.52 7.61
N TRP A 128 1.48 -0.79 7.80
CA TRP A 128 2.34 -1.59 6.93
C TRP A 128 1.85 -1.62 5.48
N TYR A 129 0.54 -1.77 5.25
CA TYR A 129 -0.02 -1.67 3.90
C TYR A 129 0.30 -0.31 3.24
N ARG A 130 0.14 0.80 3.99
CA ARG A 130 0.48 2.14 3.49
C ARG A 130 1.95 2.29 3.18
N GLU A 131 2.83 1.71 3.99
CA GLU A 131 4.27 1.71 3.75
C GLU A 131 4.62 0.96 2.47
N CYS A 132 4.10 -0.26 2.31
CA CYS A 132 4.32 -1.07 1.11
C CYS A 132 3.80 -0.41 -0.17
N PHE A 133 2.70 0.33 -0.11
CA PHE A 133 2.13 1.02 -1.28
C PHE A 133 2.43 2.52 -1.35
N ARG A 134 3.23 3.06 -0.40
CA ARG A 134 3.55 4.49 -0.23
C ARG A 134 2.32 5.40 -0.34
N VAL A 135 1.18 4.96 0.20
CA VAL A 135 -0.07 5.75 0.23
C VAL A 135 -0.05 6.61 1.48
N VAL A 136 0.38 7.87 1.34
CA VAL A 136 0.28 8.89 2.39
C VAL A 136 -1.21 9.16 2.65
N PRO A 137 -1.71 9.06 3.90
CA PRO A 137 -3.10 9.42 4.18
C PRO A 137 -3.33 10.92 3.95
N PRO A 138 -4.54 11.36 3.58
CA PRO A 138 -4.91 12.76 3.70
C PRO A 138 -4.68 13.16 5.16
N ILE A 139 -3.93 14.23 5.38
CA ILE A 139 -3.62 14.75 6.71
C ILE A 139 -4.95 15.20 7.35
N GLU A 140 -5.58 14.33 8.12
CA GLU A 140 -6.60 14.70 9.09
C GLU A 140 -5.89 15.26 10.32
N GLY A 141 -6.04 16.56 10.57
CA GLY A 141 -5.53 17.23 11.78
C GLY A 141 -4.41 18.21 11.49
N GLY A 142 -4.79 19.49 11.40
CA GLY A 142 -3.93 20.58 10.98
C GLY A 142 -2.77 20.93 11.91
N TYR A 143 -1.88 21.72 11.32
CA TYR A 143 -1.30 22.88 11.98
C TYR A 143 -1.48 24.05 11.02
N GLU A 144 -2.33 24.99 11.41
CA GLU A 144 -2.29 26.35 10.91
C GLU A 144 -0.87 26.88 11.17
N ARG A 145 -0.08 27.04 10.11
CA ARG A 145 1.10 27.90 10.15
C ARG A 145 0.79 29.16 9.35
N GLN A 146 0.11 30.04 10.07
CA GLN A 146 0.00 31.46 9.83
C GLN A 146 1.40 32.07 9.62
N GLY A 147 1.53 32.88 8.58
CA GLY A 147 2.77 33.48 8.08
C GLY A 147 2.55 33.87 6.62
N ASP A 148 1.57 34.73 6.36
CA ASP A 148 1.81 36.19 6.30
C ASP A 148 2.67 36.56 5.07
N THR A 149 2.04 36.46 3.91
CA THR A 149 2.37 37.29 2.75
C THR A 149 1.07 37.94 2.30
N GLY A 150 0.92 39.21 2.69
CA GLY A 150 -0.16 40.07 2.24
C GLY A 150 -0.12 40.37 0.74
N GLY A 151 -1.26 40.87 0.27
CA GLY A 151 -1.49 41.43 -1.07
C GLY A 151 -2.32 40.49 -1.95
N ALA A 152 -3.52 40.81 -2.42
CA ALA A 152 -4.31 42.04 -2.40
C ALA A 152 -5.80 41.65 -2.66
N PRO A 153 -6.76 42.52 -2.35
CA PRO A 153 -8.18 42.18 -2.34
C PRO A 153 -8.89 42.53 -3.66
N GLY A 154 -9.97 41.81 -3.94
CA GLY A 154 -10.99 42.22 -4.91
C GLY A 154 -11.02 41.34 -6.15
N LEU A 155 -12.02 40.45 -6.20
CA LEU A 155 -13.16 40.57 -7.11
C LEU A 155 -14.13 39.45 -6.74
N ASP A 156 -15.24 39.85 -6.13
CA ASP A 156 -16.47 39.10 -6.01
C ASP A 156 -16.92 38.60 -7.41
N ASP A 157 -17.41 37.36 -7.52
CA ASP A 157 -18.83 37.15 -7.80
C ASP A 157 -19.19 35.65 -7.77
N ASP A 158 -20.28 35.39 -7.07
CA ASP A 158 -20.95 34.11 -6.90
C ASP A 158 -21.53 33.60 -8.22
N LEU A 159 -21.31 32.32 -8.52
CA LEU A 159 -22.32 31.51 -9.23
C LEU A 159 -22.27 30.06 -8.75
N HIS A 160 -23.05 29.87 -7.71
CA HIS A 160 -23.66 28.63 -7.25
C HIS A 160 -23.74 27.47 -8.25
N ALA A 161 -23.24 26.32 -7.76
CA ALA A 161 -23.95 25.05 -7.67
C ALA A 161 -24.77 24.57 -8.90
N ARG A 162 -24.26 23.53 -9.57
CA ARG A 162 -25.10 22.37 -9.89
C ARG A 162 -24.31 21.09 -10.17
N GLN A 163 -24.69 20.06 -9.43
CA GLN A 163 -24.46 18.64 -9.67
C GLN A 163 -24.56 18.23 -11.15
N CYS A 164 -23.62 17.38 -11.58
CA CYS A 164 -23.94 16.16 -12.32
C CYS A 164 -22.84 15.11 -12.10
N THR A 165 -23.08 14.25 -11.13
CA THR A 165 -22.61 12.87 -11.16
C THR A 165 -23.34 12.12 -12.25
N GLN A 166 -22.68 11.72 -13.34
CA GLN A 166 -22.96 10.43 -13.99
C GLN A 166 -21.91 10.06 -15.04
N HIS A 167 -21.46 8.81 -14.89
CA HIS A 167 -20.81 7.90 -15.82
C HIS A 167 -20.77 8.28 -17.31
N GLY A 168 -19.57 8.21 -17.87
CA GLY A 168 -19.33 8.04 -19.30
C GLY A 168 -18.03 7.29 -19.50
N ALA A 169 -18.15 5.98 -19.78
CA ALA A 169 -17.03 5.11 -20.10
C ALA A 169 -16.25 5.66 -21.31
N THR A 170 -14.94 5.75 -21.15
CA THR A 170 -14.00 6.06 -22.23
C THR A 170 -13.99 4.92 -23.25
N SER A 171 -14.79 5.08 -24.30
CA SER A 171 -14.59 4.37 -25.57
C SER A 171 -14.56 5.41 -26.68
N MET A 172 -13.44 6.14 -26.78
CA MET A 172 -13.15 6.94 -27.97
C MET A 172 -12.56 6.01 -29.02
N THR A 173 -13.45 5.26 -29.66
CA THR A 173 -13.18 4.67 -30.96
C THR A 173 -13.04 5.82 -31.95
N THR A 174 -11.91 5.83 -32.67
CA THR A 174 -11.57 6.63 -33.86
C THR A 174 -12.74 7.28 -34.58
N PRO A 175 -12.72 8.62 -34.82
CA PRO A 175 -13.68 9.25 -35.71
C PRO A 175 -13.38 8.82 -37.15
N LEU A 176 -14.11 7.79 -37.60
CA LEU A 176 -14.26 7.50 -39.02
C LEU A 176 -15.08 8.63 -39.65
N LEU A 177 -14.36 9.45 -40.41
CA LEU A 177 -14.74 10.30 -41.52
C LEU A 177 -16.11 9.96 -42.13
N ALA A 178 -17.20 10.43 -41.50
CA ALA A 178 -18.52 10.43 -42.08
C ALA A 178 -18.61 11.62 -43.04
N ALA A 179 -18.05 11.45 -44.24
CA ALA A 179 -18.31 12.31 -45.37
C ALA A 179 -19.81 12.26 -45.66
N ASN A 180 -20.51 13.30 -45.21
CA ASN A 180 -21.93 13.47 -45.44
C ASN A 180 -22.11 13.95 -46.89
N PHE A 181 -22.21 12.99 -47.81
CA PHE A 181 -22.56 13.24 -49.21
C PHE A 181 -24.00 13.75 -49.27
N ASN A 182 -24.19 15.06 -49.32
CA ASN A 182 -25.43 15.65 -49.79
C ASN A 182 -25.18 16.23 -51.18
N ASP A 183 -25.18 15.33 -52.16
CA ASP A 183 -25.22 15.63 -53.58
C ASP A 183 -26.51 16.41 -53.89
N ASN A 184 -26.37 17.68 -54.28
CA ASN A 184 -27.40 18.36 -55.05
C ASN A 184 -26.75 19.18 -56.16
N SER A 185 -26.09 18.46 -57.08
CA SER A 185 -25.61 19.03 -58.33
C SER A 185 -26.78 19.10 -59.33
N ASN A 186 -27.46 20.24 -59.40
CA ASN A 186 -28.22 20.57 -60.60
C ASN A 186 -27.34 21.44 -61.52
N ILE A 187 -26.89 20.79 -62.57
CA ILE A 187 -25.91 21.20 -63.56
C ILE A 187 -26.52 22.34 -64.40
N HIS A 188 -25.93 23.52 -64.34
CA HIS A 188 -26.04 24.53 -65.42
C HIS A 188 -24.64 24.82 -65.95
N ASN A 189 -24.19 23.96 -66.88
CA ASN A 189 -22.93 24.08 -67.61
C ASN A 189 -23.20 24.56 -69.03
N GLY A 190 -22.54 25.65 -69.41
CA GLY A 190 -22.51 26.21 -70.76
C GLY A 190 -22.06 27.67 -70.69
N ARG A 191 -20.75 27.95 -70.49
CA ARG A 191 -19.72 28.06 -71.55
C ARG A 191 -20.02 29.23 -72.49
N ASP A 192 -19.30 30.34 -72.33
CA ASP A 192 -18.61 31.10 -73.41
C ASP A 192 -17.99 32.42 -72.91
N GLY A 193 -16.80 32.76 -73.47
CA GLY A 193 -16.13 34.07 -73.39
C GLY A 193 -14.90 34.12 -72.48
N VAL A 194 -13.67 33.77 -72.90
CA VAL A 194 -12.75 34.41 -73.85
C VAL A 194 -12.39 35.87 -73.50
N THR A 195 -11.23 36.09 -72.88
CA THR A 195 -10.07 36.86 -73.41
C THR A 195 -9.07 37.28 -72.33
N ASN A 196 -7.77 37.19 -72.68
CA ASN A 196 -6.62 38.03 -72.28
C ASN A 196 -6.46 38.41 -70.78
N SER A 197 -5.31 38.19 -70.14
CA SER A 197 -4.07 38.87 -70.49
C SER A 197 -2.95 38.47 -69.52
N ARG A 198 -1.73 38.59 -70.04
CA ARG A 198 -0.43 38.37 -69.40
C ARG A 198 -0.26 39.26 -68.16
N ASN A 199 0.26 38.69 -67.07
CA ASN A 199 1.19 39.31 -66.12
C ASN A 199 1.81 38.22 -65.24
N ALA A 200 2.94 37.67 -65.69
CA ALA A 200 3.78 36.76 -64.93
C ALA A 200 4.59 37.55 -63.90
N SER A 201 3.92 37.98 -62.83
CA SER A 201 4.56 38.36 -61.57
C SER A 201 4.82 37.08 -60.80
N VAL A 202 6.05 36.92 -60.32
CA VAL A 202 6.50 35.90 -59.37
C VAL A 202 5.72 36.08 -58.07
N THR A 203 4.48 35.62 -58.07
CA THR A 203 3.61 35.62 -56.90
C THR A 203 3.57 34.18 -56.42
N ALA A 204 3.84 33.98 -55.13
CA ALA A 204 3.89 32.69 -54.46
C ALA A 204 2.73 31.76 -54.91
N PRO A 205 2.95 30.43 -54.96
CA PRO A 205 1.93 29.47 -55.39
C PRO A 205 0.62 29.75 -54.66
N GLN A 206 -0.38 30.25 -55.40
CA GLN A 206 -1.75 30.33 -54.92
C GLN A 206 -2.19 28.88 -54.70
N PRO A 207 -2.47 28.45 -53.45
CA PRO A 207 -2.95 27.10 -53.21
C PRO A 207 -4.36 27.00 -53.77
N THR A 208 -4.52 26.54 -55.01
CA THR A 208 -5.84 26.31 -55.63
C THR A 208 -6.53 25.05 -55.10
N VAL A 209 -6.20 24.62 -53.89
CA VAL A 209 -6.97 23.62 -53.14
C VAL A 209 -7.89 24.46 -52.26
N SER A 210 -9.15 24.60 -52.70
CA SER A 210 -10.29 25.15 -51.94
C SER A 210 -9.85 26.00 -50.74
N ASP A 211 -9.66 27.31 -50.95
CA ASP A 211 -9.24 28.24 -49.89
C ASP A 211 -10.03 28.01 -48.58
N GLU A 212 -11.29 27.61 -48.69
CA GLU A 212 -12.15 27.23 -47.57
C GLU A 212 -11.67 25.99 -46.79
N GLU A 213 -11.28 24.89 -47.46
CA GLU A 213 -10.79 23.67 -46.81
C GLU A 213 -9.43 23.91 -46.13
N PHE A 214 -8.56 24.67 -46.77
CA PHE A 214 -7.28 25.05 -46.19
C PHE A 214 -7.45 25.96 -44.96
N LEU A 215 -8.36 26.93 -45.02
CA LEU A 215 -8.71 27.78 -43.87
C LEU A 215 -9.32 26.96 -42.72
N LEU A 216 -10.19 25.99 -43.02
CA LEU A 216 -10.74 25.07 -42.01
C LEU A 216 -9.64 24.18 -41.39
N PHE A 217 -8.70 23.70 -42.19
CA PHE A 217 -7.55 22.94 -41.69
C PHE A 217 -6.66 23.79 -40.79
N LEU A 218 -6.34 25.03 -41.18
CA LEU A 218 -5.56 25.95 -40.35
C LEU A 218 -6.26 26.28 -39.03
N ASP A 219 -7.58 26.50 -39.06
CA ASP A 219 -8.37 26.71 -37.86
C ASP A 219 -8.36 25.47 -36.94
N GLN A 220 -8.48 24.27 -37.52
CA GLN A 220 -8.39 23.02 -36.78
C GLN A 220 -6.99 22.79 -36.19
N VAL A 221 -5.92 23.11 -36.92
CA VAL A 221 -4.54 23.00 -36.43
C VAL A 221 -4.31 23.98 -35.28
N ARG A 222 -4.76 25.23 -35.40
CA ARG A 222 -4.69 26.20 -34.29
C ARG A 222 -5.44 25.71 -33.05
N ARG A 223 -6.66 25.20 -33.21
CA ARG A 223 -7.42 24.64 -32.09
C ARG A 223 -6.72 23.43 -31.47
N ASN A 224 -6.08 22.57 -32.26
CA ASN A 224 -5.31 21.44 -31.75
C ASN A 224 -4.04 21.88 -31.02
N ASP A 225 -3.36 22.92 -31.51
CA ASP A 225 -2.15 23.49 -30.91
C ASP A 225 -2.47 24.13 -29.55
N GLU A 226 -3.54 24.92 -29.48
CA GLU A 226 -4.06 25.48 -28.22
C GLU A 226 -4.40 24.36 -27.20
N LEU A 227 -5.00 23.25 -27.66
CA LEU A 227 -5.25 22.08 -26.79
C LEU A 227 -3.96 21.37 -26.36
N ALA A 228 -2.95 21.31 -27.23
CA ALA A 228 -1.66 20.70 -26.93
C ALA A 228 -0.90 21.51 -25.86
N ASP A 229 -0.88 22.84 -25.98
CA ASP A 229 -0.26 23.73 -25.00
C ASP A 229 -0.92 23.61 -23.62
N VAL A 230 -2.26 23.61 -23.57
CA VAL A 230 -3.00 23.39 -22.30
C VAL A 230 -2.69 22.00 -21.70
N ALA A 231 -2.53 20.97 -22.54
CA ALA A 231 -2.14 19.65 -22.07
C ALA A 231 -0.70 19.62 -21.54
N LEU A 232 0.23 20.31 -22.21
CA LEU A 232 1.63 20.43 -21.79
C LEU A 232 1.76 21.19 -20.47
N ASP A 233 0.99 22.25 -20.25
CA ASP A 233 0.96 22.98 -18.98
C ASP A 233 0.45 22.10 -17.83
N ARG A 234 -0.57 21.28 -18.08
CA ARG A 234 -1.05 20.32 -17.09
C ARG A 234 0.00 19.24 -16.78
N ILE A 235 0.75 18.79 -17.79
CA ILE A 235 1.83 17.81 -17.61
C ILE A 235 3.00 18.45 -16.87
N SER A 236 3.42 19.67 -17.21
CA SER A 236 4.53 20.37 -16.56
C SER A 236 4.23 20.64 -15.08
N HIS A 237 3.00 21.03 -14.76
CA HIS A 237 2.54 21.19 -13.38
C HIS A 237 2.48 19.83 -12.66
N GLY A 238 2.01 18.77 -13.33
CA GLY A 238 2.03 17.40 -12.81
C GLY A 238 3.45 16.89 -12.50
N LEU A 239 4.40 17.14 -13.39
CA LEU A 239 5.81 16.78 -13.23
C LEU A 239 6.48 17.58 -12.11
N SER A 240 6.19 18.87 -11.98
CA SER A 240 6.72 19.71 -10.91
C SER A 240 6.26 19.19 -9.54
N ARG A 241 4.97 18.87 -9.40
CA ARG A 241 4.43 18.26 -8.18
C ARG A 241 5.01 16.89 -7.90
N LEU A 242 5.21 16.06 -8.93
CA LEU A 242 5.83 14.75 -8.78
C LEU A 242 7.29 14.88 -8.34
N HIS A 243 8.03 15.84 -8.90
CA HIS A 243 9.42 16.12 -8.55
C HIS A 243 9.55 16.60 -7.10
N GLU A 244 8.71 17.55 -6.68
CA GLU A 244 8.65 18.02 -5.28
C GLU A 244 8.31 16.87 -4.32
N ASN A 245 7.31 16.04 -4.67
CA ASN A 245 6.97 14.86 -3.89
C ASN A 245 8.15 13.88 -3.80
N ALA A 246 8.88 13.67 -4.89
CA ALA A 246 10.05 12.80 -4.90
C ALA A 246 11.19 13.33 -4.01
N LEU A 247 11.42 14.66 -4.01
CA LEU A 247 12.38 15.30 -3.12
C LEU A 247 11.98 15.15 -1.66
N ASN A 248 10.71 15.41 -1.33
CA ASN A 248 10.17 15.27 0.02
C ASN A 248 10.25 13.83 0.53
N VAL A 249 9.91 12.85 -0.32
CA VAL A 249 10.04 11.43 0.00
C VAL A 249 11.50 11.02 0.20
N THR A 250 12.43 11.57 -0.59
CA THR A 250 13.86 11.27 -0.45
C THR A 250 14.43 11.84 0.85
N SER A 251 14.02 13.05 1.25
CA SER A 251 14.43 13.62 2.53
C SER A 251 13.83 12.85 3.71
N GLU A 252 12.56 12.46 3.64
CA GLU A 252 11.89 11.68 4.68
C GLU A 252 12.45 10.25 4.79
N LEU A 253 12.86 9.64 3.69
CA LEU A 253 13.57 8.36 3.73
C LEU A 253 14.94 8.50 4.42
N ARG A 254 15.68 9.57 4.15
CA ARG A 254 16.95 9.82 4.86
C ARG A 254 16.77 10.05 6.35
N THR A 255 15.71 10.75 6.76
CA THR A 255 15.41 10.95 8.19
C THR A 255 14.99 9.62 8.83
N GLN A 256 14.19 8.80 8.15
CA GLN A 256 13.79 7.48 8.62
C GLN A 256 14.97 6.49 8.67
N GLU A 257 15.90 6.53 7.73
CA GLU A 257 17.14 5.74 7.76
C GLU A 257 17.98 6.11 8.99
N GLY A 258 18.16 7.41 9.27
CA GLY A 258 18.85 7.86 10.48
C GLY A 258 18.15 7.43 11.78
N LEU A 259 16.81 7.46 11.79
CA LEU A 259 16.01 6.96 12.92
C LEU A 259 16.11 5.44 13.09
N LEU A 260 16.14 4.66 12.00
CA LEU A 260 16.30 3.21 12.03
C LEU A 260 17.67 2.82 12.58
N VAL A 261 18.74 3.50 12.18
CA VAL A 261 20.09 3.30 12.75
C VAL A 261 20.09 3.60 14.26
N ALA A 262 19.46 4.70 14.68
CA ALA A 262 19.35 5.02 16.11
C ALA A 262 18.49 4.01 16.90
N VAL A 263 17.47 3.42 16.26
CA VAL A 263 16.65 2.35 16.86
C VAL A 263 17.44 1.05 16.94
N GLU A 264 18.20 0.71 15.91
CA GLU A 264 19.10 -0.46 15.88
C GLU A 264 20.11 -0.36 17.02
N GLU A 265 20.78 0.78 17.19
CA GLU A 265 21.69 1.03 18.33
C GLU A 265 20.98 0.87 19.69
N LYS A 266 19.75 1.37 19.82
CA LYS A 266 18.94 1.17 21.04
C LYS A 266 18.54 -0.28 21.26
N VAL A 267 18.26 -1.03 20.19
CA VAL A 267 17.94 -2.45 20.27
C VAL A 267 19.18 -3.25 20.67
N GLU A 268 20.34 -2.96 20.09
CA GLU A 268 21.60 -3.60 20.47
C GLU A 268 21.95 -3.33 21.93
N THR A 269 21.82 -2.08 22.39
CA THR A 269 22.09 -1.74 23.81
C THR A 269 21.10 -2.40 24.77
N THR A 270 19.83 -2.53 24.39
CA THR A 270 18.83 -3.25 25.21
C THR A 270 19.06 -4.75 25.18
N HIS A 271 19.42 -5.34 24.05
CA HIS A 271 19.78 -6.75 23.93
C HIS A 271 21.06 -7.06 24.74
N ALA A 272 22.05 -6.17 24.72
CA ALA A 272 23.23 -6.25 25.57
C ALA A 272 22.85 -6.22 27.06
N LYS A 273 21.99 -5.29 27.49
CA LYS A 273 21.47 -5.25 28.87
C LYS A 273 20.70 -6.51 29.26
N LEU A 274 19.83 -7.00 28.38
CA LEU A 274 19.09 -8.24 28.60
C LEU A 274 20.04 -9.44 28.70
N SER A 275 21.08 -9.52 27.87
CA SER A 275 22.09 -10.59 27.95
C SER A 275 22.83 -10.58 29.29
N VAL A 276 23.19 -9.39 29.80
CA VAL A 276 23.83 -9.22 31.11
C VAL A 276 22.90 -9.60 32.24
N LEU A 277 21.63 -9.20 32.18
CA LEU A 277 20.62 -9.56 33.19
C LEU A 277 20.33 -11.05 33.18
N ASN A 278 20.21 -11.67 32.00
CA ASN A 278 19.99 -13.11 31.88
C ASN A 278 21.19 -13.91 32.42
N LYS A 279 22.42 -13.42 32.17
CA LYS A 279 23.64 -14.00 32.75
C LYS A 279 23.67 -13.85 34.27
N ARG A 280 23.26 -12.70 34.81
CA ARG A 280 23.14 -12.47 36.27
C ARG A 280 22.08 -13.38 36.89
N LEU A 281 20.91 -13.51 36.28
CA LEU A 281 19.84 -14.38 36.76
C LEU A 281 20.31 -15.85 36.81
N ARG A 282 20.96 -16.34 35.74
CA ARG A 282 21.56 -17.69 35.73
C ARG A 282 22.63 -17.87 36.81
N LYS A 283 23.45 -16.83 37.06
CA LYS A 283 24.45 -16.86 38.13
C LYS A 283 23.80 -16.92 39.51
N PHE A 284 22.77 -16.11 39.78
CA PHE A 284 22.01 -16.14 41.03
C PHE A 284 21.28 -17.46 41.23
N LEU A 285 20.71 -18.04 40.17
CA LEU A 285 20.05 -19.34 40.24
C LEU A 285 21.06 -20.46 40.57
N ALA A 286 22.25 -20.41 39.94
CA ALA A 286 23.32 -21.37 40.20
C ALA A 286 23.92 -21.23 41.62
N GLU A 287 23.96 -20.01 42.15
CA GLU A 287 24.41 -19.75 43.52
C GLU A 287 23.38 -20.21 44.56
N LYS A 288 22.08 -19.97 44.30
CA LYS A 288 21.00 -20.46 45.18
C LYS A 288 20.97 -21.99 45.27
N ASN A 289 21.15 -22.71 44.16
CA ASN A 289 21.15 -24.18 44.18
C ASN A 289 22.26 -24.76 45.08
N LYS A 290 23.39 -24.06 45.23
CA LYS A 290 24.45 -24.47 46.18
C LYS A 290 23.98 -24.30 47.62
N CYS A 291 23.31 -23.18 47.94
CA CYS A 291 22.73 -22.95 49.27
C CYS A 291 21.61 -23.94 49.61
N ASP A 292 20.78 -24.33 48.63
CA ASP A 292 19.71 -25.31 48.84
C ASP A 292 20.30 -26.69 49.21
N CYS A 293 21.47 -27.07 48.66
CA CYS A 293 22.19 -28.30 49.05
C CYS A 293 22.69 -28.25 50.50
N PHE A 294 23.26 -27.11 50.94
CA PHE A 294 23.66 -26.91 52.33
C PHE A 294 22.46 -26.94 53.29
N MET A 295 21.35 -26.32 52.91
CA MET A 295 20.10 -26.37 53.67
C MET A 295 19.55 -27.80 53.78
N TYR A 296 19.61 -28.58 52.70
CA TYR A 296 19.20 -29.99 52.73
C TYR A 296 20.10 -30.82 53.64
N ALA A 297 21.43 -30.64 53.56
CA ALA A 297 22.38 -31.33 54.42
C ALA A 297 22.17 -30.99 55.91
N PHE A 298 21.91 -29.72 56.22
CA PHE A 298 21.59 -29.27 57.57
C PHE A 298 20.26 -29.87 58.08
N CYS A 299 19.24 -29.92 57.23
CA CYS A 299 17.96 -30.56 57.55
C CYS A 299 18.13 -32.06 57.83
N CYS A 300 18.91 -32.78 57.01
CA CYS A 300 19.24 -34.19 57.26
C CYS A 300 19.98 -34.38 58.60
N ALA A 301 20.93 -33.51 58.94
CA ALA A 301 21.65 -33.56 60.21
C ALA A 301 20.71 -33.36 61.41
N LEU A 302 19.76 -32.41 61.32
CA LEU A 302 18.75 -32.19 62.35
C LEU A 302 17.82 -33.39 62.51
N LEU A 303 17.35 -33.98 61.41
CA LEU A 303 16.50 -35.17 61.44
C LEU A 303 17.23 -36.36 62.09
N LEU A 304 18.50 -36.59 61.74
CA LEU A 304 19.32 -37.64 62.35
C LEU A 304 19.54 -37.38 63.86
N GLY A 305 19.75 -36.11 64.25
CA GLY A 305 19.87 -35.73 65.65
C GLY A 305 18.60 -36.02 66.46
N VAL A 306 17.43 -35.72 65.90
CA VAL A 306 16.13 -36.02 66.54
C VAL A 306 15.92 -37.53 66.66
N VAL A 307 16.21 -38.30 65.61
CA VAL A 307 16.11 -39.77 65.64
C VAL A 307 17.05 -40.38 66.70
N ALA A 308 18.28 -39.89 66.80
CA ALA A 308 19.24 -40.34 67.81
C ALA A 308 18.76 -40.02 69.24
N ALA A 309 18.20 -38.83 69.48
CA ALA A 309 17.65 -38.45 70.77
C ALA A 309 16.48 -39.36 71.20
N ILE A 310 15.57 -39.68 70.27
CA ILE A 310 14.46 -40.61 70.51
C ILE A 310 14.98 -42.02 70.82
N ALA A 311 15.98 -42.50 70.08
CA ALA A 311 16.59 -43.82 70.32
C ALA A 311 17.28 -43.92 71.69
N VAL A 312 17.94 -42.85 72.14
CA VAL A 312 18.56 -42.79 73.49
C VAL A 312 17.50 -42.73 74.58
N LEU A 313 16.41 -41.99 74.37
CA LEU A 313 15.29 -41.93 75.31
C LEU A 313 14.55 -43.27 75.44
N LEU A 314 14.40 -44.04 74.36
CA LEU A 314 13.80 -45.37 74.38
C LEU A 314 14.69 -46.43 75.03
N LYS A 315 16.01 -46.20 75.08
CA LYS A 315 16.98 -47.13 75.67
C LYS A 315 17.18 -46.90 77.18
N LYS A 316 16.77 -45.75 77.72
CA LYS A 316 16.74 -45.46 79.16
C LYS A 316 15.42 -45.89 79.78
#